data_AF-A0A258F0C6-F1
#
_entry.id   AF-A0A258F0C6-F1
#
_cell.length_a   1.000
_cell.length_b   1.000
_cell.length_c   1.000
_cell.angle_alpha   90.00
_cell.angle_beta   90.00
_cell.angle_gamma   90.00
#
_symmetry.space_group_name_H-M   'P 1'
#
loop_
_entity.id
_entity.type
_entity.pdbx_description
1 polymer ?
#
loop_
_entity_poly.entity_id
_entity_poly.type
_entity_poly.pdbx_seq_one_letter_code
_entity_poly.pdbx_strand_id
1 'polypeptide(L)'
;MESNGKTTSHKGGRHPKKDPAVHRYSISLSAEENARFLSLYEASRMDVMAHFITACVFQKGITIVTVDKATMDYYMRLTTLFGQFRAVGTNYNQVVKILYRNFSEKKAAAYLYKLEKQTAEMAVLCQKIILLTEDFEAKYLKK
;
A
#
# COMPACT_ATOMS: atom_id res chain seq x y z
N MET A 1 -64.41 -9.64 3.79
CA MET A 1 -64.19 -10.87 4.57
C MET A 1 -62.77 -10.84 5.09
N GLU A 2 -62.63 -10.68 6.40
CA GLU A 2 -61.39 -10.81 7.12
C GLU A 2 -60.87 -12.25 7.03
N SER A 3 -59.55 -12.40 6.88
CA SER A 3 -58.86 -13.63 7.25
C SER A 3 -57.50 -13.24 7.81
N ASN A 4 -57.54 -12.96 9.11
CA ASN A 4 -56.41 -12.72 10.00
C ASN A 4 -55.61 -14.01 10.19
N GLY A 5 -54.60 -14.24 9.36
CA GLY A 5 -53.65 -15.33 9.52
C GLY A 5 -52.47 -14.91 10.40
N LYS A 6 -52.63 -14.95 11.73
CA LYS A 6 -51.51 -14.78 12.67
C LYS A 6 -50.51 -15.93 12.49
N THR A 7 -49.47 -15.74 11.68
CA THR A 7 -48.31 -16.62 11.68
C THR A 7 -47.44 -16.30 12.88
N THR A 8 -47.30 -17.29 13.76
CA THR A 8 -46.49 -17.27 14.98
C THR A 8 -45.04 -16.89 14.67
N SER A 9 -44.59 -15.78 15.24
CA SER A 9 -43.19 -15.36 15.19
C SER A 9 -42.34 -16.38 15.94
N HIS A 10 -41.61 -17.21 15.20
CA HIS A 10 -40.59 -18.07 15.78
C HIS A 10 -39.51 -17.15 16.36
N LYS A 11 -39.43 -17.06 17.69
CA LYS A 11 -38.43 -16.26 18.44
C LYS A 11 -37.04 -16.92 18.43
N GLY A 12 -36.65 -17.51 17.31
CA GLY A 12 -35.38 -18.17 17.11
C GLY A 12 -34.95 -18.04 15.67
N GLY A 13 -33.73 -17.55 15.45
CA GLY A 13 -33.15 -17.35 14.13
C GLY A 13 -32.76 -15.90 13.85
N ARG A 14 -32.05 -15.71 12.74
CA ARG A 14 -31.62 -14.39 12.28
C ARG A 14 -32.83 -13.55 11.90
N HIS A 15 -32.90 -12.31 12.40
CA HIS A 15 -33.95 -11.36 12.01
C HIS A 15 -34.03 -11.22 10.48
N PRO A 16 -35.26 -11.25 9.89
CA PRO A 16 -35.45 -11.03 8.46
C PRO A 16 -34.86 -9.69 8.01
N LYS A 17 -34.23 -9.67 6.83
CA LYS A 17 -33.77 -8.43 6.20
C LYS A 17 -34.98 -7.62 5.73
N LYS A 18 -34.88 -6.28 5.77
CA LYS A 18 -35.92 -5.36 5.28
C LYS A 18 -36.23 -5.56 3.80
N ASP A 19 -35.20 -5.89 3.00
CA ASP A 19 -35.32 -6.21 1.58
C ASP A 19 -34.49 -7.47 1.29
N PRO A 20 -35.11 -8.66 1.21
CA PRO A 20 -34.41 -9.89 0.88
C PRO A 20 -34.15 -10.00 -0.62
N ALA A 21 -33.00 -10.58 -1.00
CA ALA A 21 -32.71 -10.89 -2.39
C ALA A 21 -33.55 -12.12 -2.84
N VAL A 22 -34.73 -11.86 -3.42
CA VAL A 22 -35.68 -12.93 -3.83
C VAL A 22 -35.52 -13.32 -5.31
N HIS A 23 -35.05 -12.41 -6.16
CA HIS A 23 -34.90 -12.67 -7.59
C HIS A 23 -33.61 -13.43 -7.90
N ARG A 24 -33.72 -14.57 -8.59
CA ARG A 24 -32.59 -15.40 -9.01
C ARG A 24 -32.60 -15.61 -10.52
N TYR A 25 -31.44 -15.37 -11.13
CA TYR A 25 -31.19 -15.64 -12.55
C TYR A 25 -30.07 -16.68 -12.66
N SER A 26 -30.29 -17.71 -13.48
CA SER A 26 -29.30 -18.76 -13.73
C SER A 26 -28.64 -18.51 -15.08
N ILE A 27 -27.30 -18.60 -15.12
CA ILE A 27 -26.50 -18.52 -16.34
C ILE A 27 -25.85 -19.88 -16.59
N SER A 28 -25.67 -20.23 -17.86
CA SER A 28 -24.90 -21.41 -18.26
C SER A 28 -23.61 -20.95 -18.91
N LEU A 29 -22.50 -21.58 -18.54
CA LEU A 29 -21.17 -21.28 -19.08
C LEU A 29 -20.66 -22.50 -19.86
N SER A 30 -19.98 -22.26 -20.97
CA SER A 30 -19.15 -23.29 -21.62
C SER A 30 -17.94 -23.63 -20.74
N ALA A 31 -17.23 -24.71 -21.08
CA ALA A 31 -16.03 -25.12 -20.33
C ALA A 31 -14.95 -24.03 -20.33
N GLU A 32 -14.74 -23.35 -21.46
CA GLU A 32 -13.75 -22.27 -21.58
C GLU A 32 -14.14 -21.03 -20.76
N GLU A 33 -15.42 -20.65 -20.81
CA GLU A 33 -15.93 -19.51 -20.03
C GLU A 33 -15.87 -19.78 -18.53
N ASN A 34 -16.16 -21.03 -18.11
CA ASN A 34 -16.06 -21.43 -16.71
C ASN A 34 -14.61 -21.37 -16.20
N ALA A 35 -13.64 -21.82 -17.00
CA ALA A 35 -12.23 -21.75 -16.62
C ALA A 35 -11.75 -20.29 -16.44
N ARG A 36 -12.17 -19.39 -17.33
CA ARG A 36 -11.91 -17.95 -17.21
C ARG A 36 -12.58 -17.35 -15.97
N PHE A 37 -13.85 -17.70 -15.73
CA PHE A 37 -14.60 -17.24 -14.55
C PHE A 37 -13.90 -17.64 -13.24
N LEU A 38 -13.49 -18.90 -13.10
CA LEU A 38 -12.80 -19.39 -11.90
C LEU A 38 -11.47 -18.68 -11.66
N SER A 39 -10.71 -18.42 -12.73
CA SER A 39 -9.46 -17.66 -12.65
C SER A 39 -9.67 -16.24 -12.11
N LEU A 40 -10.72 -15.56 -12.58
CA LEU A 40 -11.07 -14.21 -12.10
C LEU A 40 -11.60 -14.24 -10.66
N TYR A 41 -12.37 -15.27 -10.30
CA TYR A 41 -12.88 -15.45 -8.94
C TYR A 41 -11.74 -15.63 -7.94
N GLU A 42 -10.77 -16.50 -8.26
CA GLU A 42 -9.58 -16.71 -7.43
C GLU A 42 -8.75 -15.43 -7.28
N ALA A 43 -8.54 -14.70 -8.38
CA ALA A 43 -7.83 -13.43 -8.36
C ALA A 43 -8.53 -12.34 -7.51
N SER A 44 -9.88 -12.36 -7.44
CA SER A 44 -10.66 -11.42 -6.65
C SER A 44 -10.53 -11.59 -5.13
N ARG A 45 -10.10 -12.78 -4.67
CA ARG A 45 -10.01 -13.16 -3.24
C ARG A 45 -11.32 -13.05 -2.46
N MET A 46 -12.47 -13.11 -3.13
CA MET A 46 -13.77 -13.06 -2.48
C MET A 46 -14.18 -14.45 -1.96
N ASP A 47 -14.68 -14.53 -0.72
CA ASP A 47 -15.06 -15.80 -0.11
C ASP A 47 -16.33 -16.44 -0.71
N VAL A 48 -17.15 -15.65 -1.42
CA VAL A 48 -18.46 -16.08 -1.93
C VAL A 48 -18.61 -15.76 -3.41
N MET A 49 -18.74 -16.79 -4.25
CA MET A 49 -18.92 -16.66 -5.71
C MET A 49 -20.10 -15.77 -6.09
N ALA A 50 -21.23 -15.85 -5.38
CA ALA A 50 -22.40 -15.03 -5.68
C ALA A 50 -22.13 -13.53 -5.51
N HIS A 51 -21.35 -13.15 -4.50
CA HIS A 51 -20.94 -11.75 -4.30
C HIS A 51 -19.96 -11.29 -5.38
N PHE A 52 -19.10 -12.18 -5.86
CA PHE A 52 -18.20 -11.89 -6.97
C PHE A 52 -19.00 -11.64 -8.27
N ILE A 53 -20.00 -12.46 -8.57
CA ILE A 53 -20.86 -12.28 -9.74
C ILE A 53 -21.64 -10.96 -9.66
N THR A 54 -22.26 -10.66 -8.51
CA THR A 54 -23.00 -9.39 -8.35
C THR A 54 -22.07 -8.18 -8.44
N ALA A 55 -20.86 -8.25 -7.88
CA ALA A 55 -19.85 -7.22 -8.04
C ALA A 55 -19.46 -7.04 -9.52
N CYS A 56 -19.22 -8.12 -10.27
CA CYS A 56 -18.92 -8.02 -11.71
C CYS A 56 -20.04 -7.35 -12.51
N VAL A 57 -21.30 -7.70 -12.26
CA VAL A 57 -22.48 -7.21 -13.00
C VAL A 57 -22.80 -5.75 -12.66
N PHE A 58 -22.73 -5.38 -11.37
CA PHE A 58 -23.20 -4.06 -10.91
C PHE A 58 -22.08 -3.05 -10.62
N GLN A 59 -20.83 -3.48 -10.46
CA GLN A 59 -19.69 -2.58 -10.20
C GLN A 59 -18.81 -2.32 -11.44
N LYS A 60 -19.30 -2.63 -12.66
CA LYS A 60 -18.65 -2.34 -13.96
C LYS A 60 -17.11 -2.39 -13.88
N GLY A 61 -16.59 -3.62 -13.75
CA GLY A 61 -15.16 -3.90 -13.76
C GLY A 61 -14.60 -3.99 -12.34
N ILE A 62 -14.46 -5.21 -11.82
CA ILE A 62 -13.52 -5.46 -10.73
C ILE A 62 -12.14 -5.17 -11.31
N THR A 63 -11.58 -4.01 -10.97
CA THR A 63 -10.19 -3.69 -11.29
C THR A 63 -9.34 -4.62 -10.43
N ILE A 64 -8.89 -5.74 -11.00
CA ILE A 64 -7.90 -6.62 -10.37
C ILE A 64 -6.60 -5.81 -10.34
N VAL A 65 -6.38 -5.06 -9.26
CA VAL A 65 -5.10 -4.42 -8.99
C VAL A 65 -4.19 -5.54 -8.51
N THR A 66 -3.42 -6.12 -9.42
CA THR A 66 -2.27 -6.96 -9.08
C THR A 66 -1.24 -6.08 -8.38
N VAL A 67 -1.41 -5.90 -7.06
CA VAL A 67 -0.44 -5.18 -6.24
C VAL A 67 0.80 -6.04 -6.15
N ASP A 68 1.82 -5.70 -6.92
CA ASP A 68 3.16 -6.22 -6.68
C ASP A 68 3.66 -5.68 -5.34
N LYS A 69 3.53 -6.52 -4.31
CA LYS A 69 3.93 -6.20 -2.94
C LYS A 69 5.41 -5.87 -2.85
N ALA A 70 6.26 -6.46 -3.70
CA ALA A 70 7.69 -6.19 -3.68
C ALA A 70 7.98 -4.78 -4.17
N THR A 71 7.35 -4.37 -5.28
CA THR A 71 7.44 -3.01 -5.81
C THR A 71 6.89 -1.97 -4.81
N MET A 72 5.77 -2.25 -4.15
CA MET A 72 5.23 -1.36 -3.11
C MET A 72 6.16 -1.24 -1.89
N ASP A 73 6.71 -2.34 -1.39
CA ASP A 73 7.67 -2.31 -0.27
C ASP A 73 8.93 -1.54 -0.65
N TYR A 74 9.40 -1.70 -1.88
CA TYR A 74 10.52 -0.92 -2.41
C TYR A 74 10.23 0.58 -2.40
N TYR A 75 9.09 1.02 -2.96
CA TYR A 75 8.72 2.44 -2.95
C TYR A 75 8.56 3.01 -1.53
N MET A 76 7.99 2.24 -0.60
CA MET A 76 7.89 2.65 0.80
C MET A 76 9.27 2.86 1.41
N ARG A 77 10.19 1.89 1.25
CA ARG A 77 11.57 1.99 1.77
C ARG A 77 12.32 3.19 1.18
N LEU A 78 12.18 3.44 -0.12
CA LEU A 78 12.79 4.59 -0.78
C LEU A 78 12.25 5.91 -0.22
N THR A 79 10.93 5.99 -0.01
CA THR A 79 10.28 7.16 0.59
C THR A 79 10.77 7.41 2.02
N THR A 80 10.88 6.35 2.83
CA THR A 80 11.44 6.43 4.18
C THR A 80 12.89 6.91 4.17
N LEU A 81 13.72 6.37 3.27
CA LEU A 81 15.12 6.78 3.12
C LEU A 81 15.24 8.26 2.78
N PHE A 82 14.43 8.77 1.83
CA PHE A 82 14.39 10.20 1.50
C PHE A 82 13.98 11.06 2.70
N GLY A 83 13.03 10.58 3.51
CA GLY A 83 12.65 11.24 4.77
C GLY A 83 13.82 11.34 5.76
N GLN A 84 14.64 10.29 5.88
CA GLN A 84 15.84 10.29 6.73
C GLN A 84 16.86 11.33 6.27
N PHE A 85 17.12 11.45 4.96
CA PHE A 85 18.01 12.48 4.41
C PHE A 85 17.57 13.90 4.78
N ARG A 86 16.27 14.19 4.62
CA ARG A 86 15.71 15.50 4.98
C ARG A 86 15.83 15.78 6.48
N ALA A 87 15.60 14.77 7.33
CA ALA A 87 15.76 14.89 8.78
C ALA A 87 17.20 15.21 9.16
N VAL A 88 18.18 14.52 8.56
CA VAL A 88 19.61 14.81 8.77
C VAL A 88 19.95 16.25 8.39
N GLY A 89 19.51 16.74 7.23
CA GLY A 89 19.74 18.12 6.80
C GLY A 89 19.12 19.16 7.75
N THR A 90 17.93 18.88 8.29
CA THR A 90 17.27 19.75 9.28
C THR A 90 18.05 19.77 10.59
N ASN A 91 18.45 18.60 11.09
CA ASN A 91 19.25 18.46 12.30
C ASN A 91 20.62 19.13 12.16
N TYR A 92 21.26 19.02 11.00
CA TYR A 92 22.52 19.70 10.71
C TYR A 92 22.39 21.22 10.89
N ASN A 93 21.38 21.82 10.26
CA ASN A 93 21.13 23.26 10.37
C ASN A 93 20.86 23.69 11.83
N GLN A 94 20.12 22.88 12.57
CA GLN A 94 19.85 23.13 13.99
C GLN A 94 21.13 23.08 14.83
N VAL A 95 21.96 22.05 14.66
CA VAL A 95 23.23 21.91 15.38
C VAL A 95 24.15 23.09 15.11
N VAL A 96 24.32 23.50 13.85
CA VAL A 96 25.15 24.66 13.49
C VAL A 96 24.66 25.93 14.20
N LYS A 97 23.34 26.20 14.18
CA LYS A 97 22.76 27.36 14.88
C LYS A 97 22.98 27.31 16.40
N ILE A 98 22.84 26.14 17.01
CA ILE A 98 23.06 25.93 18.45
C ILE A 98 24.53 26.15 18.81
N LEU A 99 25.46 25.66 17.98
CA LEU A 99 26.89 25.81 18.19
C LEU A 99 27.30 27.29 18.21
N TYR A 100 26.87 28.08 17.22
CA TYR A 100 27.17 29.52 17.17
C TYR A 100 26.52 30.32 18.29
N ARG A 101 25.34 29.91 18.78
CA ARG A 101 24.63 30.64 19.85
C ARG A 101 25.22 30.39 21.25
N ASN A 102 25.70 29.19 21.53
CA ASN A 102 26.02 28.75 22.90
C ASN A 102 27.52 28.56 23.17
N PHE A 103 28.36 28.50 22.14
CA PHE A 103 29.80 28.29 22.29
C PHE A 103 30.59 29.48 21.74
N SER A 104 31.79 29.70 22.28
CA SER A 104 32.75 30.62 21.68
C SER A 104 33.21 30.12 20.31
N GLU A 105 33.59 31.04 19.42
CA GLU A 105 33.97 30.72 18.03
C GLU A 105 35.01 29.59 17.94
N LYS A 106 36.03 29.62 18.82
CA LYS A 106 37.07 28.57 18.85
C LYS A 106 36.51 27.18 19.18
N LYS A 107 35.53 27.08 20.08
CA LYS A 107 34.87 25.81 20.42
C LYS A 107 33.89 25.38 19.33
N ALA A 108 33.09 26.32 18.81
CA ALA A 108 32.17 26.06 17.72
C ALA A 108 32.90 25.53 16.47
N ALA A 109 34.02 26.16 16.09
CA ALA A 109 34.86 25.72 14.97
C ALA A 109 35.39 24.29 15.16
N ALA A 110 35.83 23.94 16.37
CA ALA A 110 36.31 22.59 16.67
C ALA A 110 35.21 21.52 16.52
N TYR A 111 33.96 21.84 16.91
CA TYR A 111 32.82 20.95 16.72
C TYR A 111 32.36 20.88 15.26
N LEU A 112 32.38 22.01 14.54
CA LEU A 112 32.07 22.06 13.11
C LEU A 112 33.02 21.19 12.30
N TYR A 113 34.32 21.19 12.61
CA TYR A 113 35.29 20.32 11.93
C TYR A 113 34.97 18.82 12.10
N LYS A 114 34.48 18.41 13.27
CA LYS A 114 34.02 17.03 13.49
C LYS A 114 32.76 16.72 12.67
N LEU A 115 31.83 17.68 12.60
CA LEU A 115 30.59 17.55 11.84
C LEU A 115 30.85 17.48 10.32
N GLU A 116 31.81 18.26 9.83
CA GLU A 116 32.29 18.23 8.45
C GLU A 116 32.79 16.83 8.08
N LYS A 117 33.63 16.23 8.92
CA LYS A 117 34.13 14.86 8.69
C LYS A 117 33.00 13.84 8.55
N GLN A 118 32.00 13.90 9.43
CA GLN A 118 30.83 13.01 9.35
C GLN A 118 30.00 13.26 8.08
N THR A 119 29.88 14.52 7.67
CA THR A 119 29.19 14.90 6.42
C THR A 119 29.93 14.36 5.19
N ALA A 120 31.26 14.38 5.21
CA ALA A 120 32.08 13.79 4.14
C ALA A 120 31.91 12.28 4.05
N GLU A 121 31.91 11.57 5.19
CA GLU A 121 31.63 10.12 5.25
C GLU A 121 30.23 9.79 4.67
N MET A 122 29.23 10.60 5.03
CA MET A 122 27.87 10.48 4.47
C MET A 122 27.84 10.73 2.96
N ALA A 123 28.56 11.73 2.45
CA ALA A 123 28.63 11.99 1.01
C ALA A 123 29.22 10.81 0.22
N VAL A 124 30.26 10.16 0.77
CA VAL A 124 30.84 8.95 0.18
C VAL A 124 29.82 7.80 0.15
N LEU A 125 29.04 7.62 1.21
CA LEU A 125 27.96 6.63 1.25
C LEU A 125 26.88 6.93 0.20
N CYS A 126 26.45 8.18 0.06
CA CYS A 126 25.51 8.58 -0.99
C CYS A 126 26.02 8.24 -2.39
N GLN A 127 27.31 8.50 -2.66
CA GLN A 127 27.89 8.19 -3.94
C GLN A 127 27.90 6.68 -4.22
N LYS A 128 28.18 5.85 -3.21
CA LYS A 128 28.05 4.39 -3.33
C LYS A 128 26.62 3.94 -3.60
N ILE A 129 25.63 4.56 -2.96
CA ILE A 129 24.21 4.27 -3.20
C ILE A 129 23.83 4.59 -4.64
N ILE A 130 24.26 5.74 -5.17
CA ILE A 130 24.01 6.14 -6.57
C ILE A 130 24.60 5.10 -7.52
N LEU A 131 25.88 4.72 -7.34
CA LEU A 131 26.54 3.72 -8.18
C LEU A 131 25.83 2.35 -8.16
N LEU A 132 25.41 1.89 -6.98
CA LEU A 132 24.67 0.64 -6.85
C LEU A 132 23.30 0.71 -7.53
N THR A 133 22.65 1.88 -7.50
CA THR A 133 21.36 2.12 -8.16
C THR A 133 21.53 2.12 -9.67
N GLU A 134 22.57 2.79 -10.20
CA GLU A 134 22.88 2.79 -11.63
C GLU A 134 23.21 1.39 -12.16
N ASP A 135 23.99 0.60 -11.42
CA ASP A 135 24.31 -0.79 -11.77
C ASP A 135 23.05 -1.69 -11.77
N PHE A 136 22.16 -1.49 -10.79
CA PHE A 136 20.88 -2.19 -10.75
C PHE A 136 19.98 -1.82 -11.93
N GLU A 137 19.85 -0.53 -12.24
CA GLU A 137 19.06 -0.04 -13.38
C GLU A 137 19.58 -0.60 -14.70
N ALA A 138 20.90 -0.62 -14.90
CA ALA A 138 21.54 -1.16 -16.09
C ALA A 138 21.30 -2.67 -16.25
N LYS A 139 21.29 -3.44 -15.16
CA LYS A 139 21.12 -4.90 -15.19
C LYS A 139 19.67 -5.36 -15.34
N TYR A 140 18.71 -4.63 -14.75
CA TYR A 140 17.35 -5.13 -14.56
C TYR A 140 16.24 -4.25 -15.16
N LEU A 141 16.48 -2.96 -15.42
CA LEU A 141 15.44 -2.03 -15.89
C LEU A 141 15.66 -1.54 -17.34
N LYS A 142 16.90 -1.47 -17.82
CA LYS A 142 17.19 -1.21 -19.24
C LYS A 142 17.13 -2.52 -20.03
N LYS A 143 15.96 -2.83 -20.59
CA LYS A 143 15.79 -3.85 -21.63
C LYS A 143 15.06 -3.26 -22.82
#